data_AF-A0A516HBC4-F1
#
_entry.id   AF-A0A516HBC4-F1
#
_cell.length_a   1.000
_cell.length_b   1.000
_cell.length_c   1.000
_cell.angle_alpha   90.00
_cell.angle_beta   90.00
_cell.angle_gamma   90.00
#
_symmetry.space_group_name_H-M   'P 1'
#
loop_
_entity.id
_entity.type
_entity.pdbx_description
1 polymer ?
#
loop_
_entity_poly.entity_id
_entity_poly.type
_entity_poly.pdbx_seq_one_letter_code
_entity_poly.pdbx_strand_id
1 'polypeptide(L)'
;MLKRIFVLLPLILSSPFTFAEENEVSGSVVDIPLTNDAKVFSRYDDDFPAILTFFSQLSEAEIKSFYDEQLGAPVSSETVYGRLELKYSQDNKSFRVIIDSLQENHREVDVLVSE
;
A
#
# COMPACT_ATOMS: atom_id res chain seq x y z
N MET A 1 -63.57 29.25 36.51
CA MET A 1 -63.11 27.86 36.74
C MET A 1 -63.04 27.21 35.35
N LEU A 2 -61.94 26.78 34.77
CA LEU A 2 -60.81 25.98 35.25
C LEU A 2 -59.62 26.26 34.28
N LYS A 3 -58.43 26.62 34.76
CA LYS A 3 -57.22 26.74 33.93
C LYS A 3 -56.67 25.33 33.67
N ARG A 4 -56.67 24.88 32.42
CA ARG A 4 -55.95 23.67 32.00
C ARG A 4 -54.55 24.08 31.55
N ILE A 5 -53.56 23.83 32.39
CA ILE A 5 -52.15 23.90 32.03
C ILE A 5 -51.73 22.47 31.66
N PHE A 6 -51.44 22.25 30.37
CA PHE A 6 -50.80 21.05 29.89
C PHE A 6 -49.29 21.29 30.02
N VAL A 7 -48.64 20.65 30.98
CA VAL A 7 -47.18 20.67 31.09
C VAL A 7 -46.64 19.60 30.13
N LEU A 8 -46.04 20.04 29.03
CA LEU A 8 -45.27 19.19 28.12
C LEU A 8 -43.90 18.91 28.76
N LEU A 9 -43.71 17.66 29.18
CA LEU A 9 -42.45 17.14 29.70
C LEU A 9 -41.49 16.87 28.52
N PRO A 10 -40.28 17.44 28.46
CA PRO A 10 -39.35 17.11 27.40
C PRO A 10 -38.71 15.75 27.70
N LEU A 11 -38.97 14.78 26.85
CA LEU A 11 -38.32 13.47 26.89
C LEU A 11 -36.91 13.63 26.30
N ILE A 12 -35.90 13.75 27.16
CA ILE A 12 -34.49 13.81 26.74
C ILE A 12 -34.09 12.40 26.31
N LEU A 13 -34.00 12.15 25.00
CA LEU A 13 -33.39 10.94 24.46
C LEU A 13 -31.87 11.01 24.66
N SER A 14 -31.35 10.29 25.64
CA SER A 14 -29.92 10.03 25.78
C SER A 14 -29.52 8.90 24.83
N SER A 15 -28.99 9.24 23.66
CA SER A 15 -28.29 8.29 22.80
C SER A 15 -26.94 7.95 23.44
N PRO A 16 -26.57 6.67 23.63
CA PRO A 16 -25.19 6.33 23.94
C PRO A 16 -24.32 6.69 22.73
N PHE A 17 -23.39 7.64 22.92
CA PHE A 17 -22.25 7.81 22.03
C PHE A 17 -21.35 6.59 22.23
N THR A 18 -21.46 5.60 21.35
CA THR A 18 -20.42 4.58 21.21
C THR A 18 -19.19 5.25 20.64
N PHE A 19 -18.13 5.36 21.44
CA PHE A 19 -16.80 5.56 20.90
C PHE A 19 -16.41 4.27 20.18
N ALA A 20 -16.20 4.36 18.87
CA ALA A 20 -15.45 3.35 18.16
C ALA A 20 -14.01 3.46 18.67
N GLU A 21 -13.59 2.49 19.46
CA GLU A 21 -12.18 2.30 19.79
C GLU A 21 -11.49 1.92 18.48
N GLU A 22 -10.72 2.85 17.94
CA GLU A 22 -9.77 2.56 16.86
C GLU A 22 -8.76 1.59 17.45
N ASN A 23 -9.01 0.29 17.27
CA ASN A 23 -7.98 -0.71 17.47
C ASN A 23 -6.87 -0.35 16.48
N GLU A 24 -5.80 0.28 16.97
CA GLU A 24 -4.51 0.26 16.31
C GLU A 24 -4.13 -1.21 16.15
N VAL A 25 -4.53 -1.79 15.02
CA VAL A 25 -3.94 -3.01 14.51
C VAL A 25 -2.50 -2.62 14.22
N SER A 26 -1.62 -2.84 15.20
CA SER A 26 -0.19 -2.90 14.99
C SER A 26 0.10 -4.18 14.20
N GLY A 27 -0.41 -4.22 12.97
CA GLY A 27 -0.01 -5.17 11.95
C GLY A 27 1.39 -4.80 11.54
N SER A 28 2.27 -5.79 11.46
CA SER A 28 3.63 -5.58 10.96
C SER A 28 3.55 -5.15 9.51
N VAL A 29 3.60 -3.84 9.25
CA VAL A 29 3.65 -3.29 7.89
C VAL A 29 4.85 -3.89 7.17
N VAL A 30 4.61 -4.57 6.06
CA VAL A 30 5.67 -5.14 5.21
C VAL A 30 6.41 -3.97 4.56
N ASP A 31 7.69 -3.80 4.89
CA ASP A 31 8.50 -2.73 4.31
C ASP A 31 8.81 -3.03 2.83
N ILE A 32 8.35 -2.15 1.94
CA ILE A 32 8.57 -2.24 0.49
C ILE A 32 9.26 -0.94 0.04
N PRO A 33 10.51 -1.00 -0.47
CA PRO A 33 11.23 0.18 -0.92
C PRO A 33 10.46 0.94 -2.01
N LEU A 34 10.37 2.25 -1.86
CA LEU A 34 9.66 3.15 -2.79
C LEU A 34 10.62 4.20 -3.34
N THR A 35 10.61 4.44 -4.66
CA THR A 35 11.44 5.49 -5.27
C THR A 35 10.96 6.88 -4.86
N ASN A 36 11.86 7.86 -4.81
CA ASN A 36 11.53 9.23 -4.38
C ASN A 36 10.50 9.93 -5.28
N ASP A 37 10.40 9.53 -6.55
CA ASP A 37 9.49 10.10 -7.53
C ASP A 37 8.16 9.34 -7.66
N ALA A 38 7.98 8.28 -6.85
CA ALA A 38 6.86 7.38 -6.97
C ALA A 38 5.52 8.08 -6.78
N LYS A 39 4.61 7.84 -7.71
CA LYS A 39 3.18 8.12 -7.56
C LYS A 39 2.48 6.80 -7.25
N VAL A 40 2.18 6.56 -5.97
CA VAL A 40 1.53 5.32 -5.52
C VAL A 40 0.13 5.21 -6.12
N PHE A 41 -0.13 4.08 -6.78
CA PHE A 41 -1.44 3.71 -7.31
C PHE A 41 -2.21 2.85 -6.32
N SER A 42 -1.54 1.83 -5.76
CA SER A 42 -2.11 0.93 -4.75
C SER A 42 -1.05 0.47 -3.76
N ARG A 43 -1.45 0.21 -2.52
CA ARG A 43 -0.61 -0.31 -1.44
C ARG A 43 -1.46 -1.18 -0.51
N TYR A 44 -1.05 -2.43 -0.38
CA TYR A 44 -1.61 -3.44 0.51
C TYR A 44 -0.45 -4.13 1.21
N ASP A 45 -0.01 -3.60 2.34
CA ASP A 45 1.20 -4.02 3.07
C ASP A 45 0.94 -4.36 4.54
N ASP A 46 -0.33 -4.51 4.93
CA ASP A 46 -0.73 -4.86 6.29
C ASP A 46 -0.41 -6.33 6.67
N ASP A 47 -0.29 -7.21 5.66
CA ASP A 47 0.05 -8.64 5.80
C ASP A 47 0.58 -9.19 4.46
N PHE A 48 1.03 -10.44 4.46
CA PHE A 48 1.39 -11.18 3.26
C PHE A 48 0.19 -11.86 2.58
N PRO A 49 0.17 -11.93 1.23
CA PRO A 49 1.11 -11.31 0.31
C PRO A 49 0.91 -9.78 0.26
N ALA A 50 2.02 -9.05 0.32
CA ALA A 50 2.00 -7.60 0.22
C ALA A 50 2.16 -7.16 -1.24
N ILE A 51 1.45 -6.10 -1.62
CA ILE A 51 1.42 -5.58 -2.99
C ILE A 51 1.59 -4.06 -2.96
N LEU A 52 2.48 -3.56 -3.81
CA LEU A 52 2.67 -2.14 -4.07
C LEU A 52 2.72 -1.91 -5.58
N THR A 53 1.86 -1.05 -6.09
CA THR A 53 1.94 -0.57 -7.48
C THR A 53 2.12 0.94 -7.48
N PHE A 54 3.08 1.44 -8.26
CA PHE A 54 3.32 2.87 -8.42
C PHE A 54 3.82 3.23 -9.82
N PHE A 55 3.70 4.51 -10.17
CA PHE A 55 4.29 5.06 -11.39
C PHE A 55 5.55 5.85 -11.08
N SER A 56 6.58 5.71 -11.91
CA SER A 56 7.85 6.43 -11.83
C SER A 56 8.24 7.02 -13.19
N GLN A 57 8.95 8.15 -13.19
CA GLN A 57 9.60 8.75 -14.36
C GLN A 57 11.02 8.24 -14.57
N LEU A 58 11.57 7.46 -13.63
CA LEU A 58 12.88 6.88 -13.75
C LEU A 58 12.94 5.89 -14.93
N SER A 59 14.14 5.75 -15.50
CA SER A 59 14.40 4.70 -16.48
C SER A 59 14.37 3.32 -15.83
N GLU A 60 14.15 2.28 -16.64
CA GLU A 60 14.17 0.89 -16.18
C GLU A 60 15.46 0.52 -15.46
N ALA A 61 16.60 1.03 -15.95
CA ALA A 61 17.92 0.81 -15.36
C ALA A 61 18.07 1.52 -14.00
N GLU A 62 17.51 2.72 -13.84
CA GLU A 62 17.51 3.44 -12.56
C GLU A 62 16.62 2.74 -11.53
N ILE A 63 15.42 2.29 -11.93
CA ILE A 63 14.52 1.53 -11.04
C ILE A 63 15.18 0.19 -10.65
N LYS A 64 15.79 -0.51 -11.61
CA LYS A 64 16.55 -1.74 -11.31
C LYS A 64 17.68 -1.46 -10.31
N SER A 65 18.48 -0.42 -10.55
CA SER A 65 19.61 -0.08 -9.67
C SER A 65 19.14 0.27 -8.26
N PHE A 66 18.02 0.99 -8.13
CA PHE A 66 17.39 1.26 -6.85
C PHE A 66 17.05 -0.03 -6.09
N TYR A 67 16.40 -1.00 -6.72
CA TYR A 67 16.08 -2.26 -6.04
C TYR A 67 17.31 -3.14 -5.78
N ASP A 68 18.30 -3.13 -6.68
CA ASP A 68 19.58 -3.82 -6.45
C ASP A 68 20.29 -3.27 -5.19
N GLU A 69 20.23 -1.95 -4.96
CA GLU A 69 20.81 -1.30 -3.77
C GLU A 69 20.06 -1.63 -2.48
N GLN A 70 18.73 -1.75 -2.53
CA GLN A 70 17.89 -1.99 -1.35
C GLN A 70 17.81 -3.48 -0.97
N LEU A 71 17.72 -4.36 -1.97
CA LEU A 71 17.41 -5.78 -1.81
C LEU A 71 18.60 -6.69 -2.15
N GLY A 72 19.71 -6.14 -2.64
CA GLY A 72 20.87 -6.90 -3.11
C GLY A 72 20.71 -7.40 -4.54
N ALA A 73 21.55 -8.37 -4.94
CA ALA A 73 21.49 -8.90 -6.29
C ALA A 73 20.23 -9.77 -6.51
N PRO A 74 19.53 -9.64 -7.66
CA PRO A 74 18.36 -10.46 -7.94
C PRO A 74 18.77 -11.93 -8.14
N VAL A 75 17.96 -12.83 -7.60
CA VAL A 75 18.01 -14.28 -7.85
C VAL A 75 17.72 -14.60 -9.32
N SER A 76 16.84 -13.81 -9.96
CA SER A 76 16.59 -13.88 -11.39
C SER A 76 16.21 -12.53 -11.98
N SER A 77 16.57 -12.33 -13.25
CA SER A 77 16.22 -11.15 -14.06
C SER A 77 15.78 -11.64 -15.44
N GLU A 78 14.54 -11.40 -15.81
CA GLU A 78 13.95 -11.88 -17.06
C GLU A 78 13.02 -10.85 -17.69
N THR A 79 13.03 -10.73 -19.02
CA THR A 79 12.09 -9.86 -19.73
C THR A 79 10.94 -10.68 -20.27
N VAL A 80 9.72 -10.44 -19.76
CA VAL A 80 8.51 -11.17 -20.13
C VAL A 80 7.50 -10.20 -20.74
N TYR A 81 7.18 -10.40 -22.03
CA TYR A 81 6.29 -9.52 -22.80
C TYR A 81 6.67 -8.03 -22.76
N GLY A 82 7.98 -7.72 -22.75
CA GLY A 82 8.49 -6.35 -22.73
C GLY A 82 8.56 -5.72 -21.34
N ARG A 83 8.30 -6.49 -20.27
CA ARG A 83 8.43 -6.05 -18.87
C ARG A 83 9.63 -6.72 -18.23
N LEU A 84 10.42 -5.97 -17.51
CA LEU A 84 11.54 -6.52 -16.75
C LEU A 84 11.02 -7.06 -15.42
N GLU A 85 11.15 -8.36 -15.21
CA GLU A 85 10.85 -9.01 -13.94
C GLU A 85 12.15 -9.34 -13.19
N LEU A 86 12.22 -8.88 -11.96
CA LEU A 86 13.34 -9.08 -11.04
C LEU A 86 12.82 -9.83 -9.81
N LYS A 87 13.49 -10.90 -9.42
CA LYS A 87 13.17 -11.63 -8.19
C LYS A 87 14.33 -11.51 -7.22
N TYR A 88 14.06 -11.06 -6.01
CA TYR A 88 15.03 -10.93 -4.92
C TYR A 88 14.64 -11.83 -3.75
N SER A 89 15.64 -12.18 -2.93
CA SER A 89 15.41 -12.86 -1.67
C SER A 89 16.20 -12.16 -0.57
N GLN A 90 15.50 -11.69 0.45
CA GLN A 90 16.07 -10.98 1.59
C GLN A 90 15.25 -11.32 2.85
N ASP A 91 15.91 -11.68 3.95
CA ASP A 91 15.28 -11.95 5.25
C ASP A 91 14.09 -12.92 5.21
N ASN A 92 14.24 -14.05 4.51
CA ASN A 92 13.19 -15.06 4.26
C ASN A 92 11.96 -14.53 3.50
N LYS A 93 12.06 -13.36 2.85
CA LYS A 93 11.03 -12.81 1.97
C LYS A 93 11.45 -12.95 0.51
N SER A 94 10.48 -13.16 -0.36
CA SER A 94 10.63 -13.13 -1.81
C SER A 94 10.01 -11.85 -2.35
N PHE A 95 10.81 -11.01 -3.00
CA PHE A 95 10.33 -9.80 -3.68
C PHE A 95 10.30 -10.04 -5.18
N ARG A 96 9.15 -9.84 -5.81
CA ARG A 96 9.02 -9.81 -7.27
C ARG A 96 8.71 -8.38 -7.70
N VAL A 97 9.67 -7.75 -8.36
CA VAL A 97 9.55 -6.41 -8.93
C VAL A 97 9.34 -6.56 -10.43
N ILE A 98 8.26 -6.00 -10.96
CA ILE A 98 7.92 -5.98 -12.38
C ILE A 98 7.96 -4.52 -12.82
N ILE A 99 8.77 -4.22 -13.84
CA ILE A 99 8.95 -2.87 -14.36
C ILE A 99 8.43 -2.85 -15.79
N ASP A 100 7.41 -2.05 -16.03
CA ASP A 100 6.82 -1.89 -17.34
C ASP A 100 7.74 -1.12 -18.29
N SER A 101 7.56 -1.39 -19.59
CA SER A 101 8.08 -0.51 -20.64
C SER A 101 7.53 0.90 -20.49
N LEU A 102 8.26 1.92 -20.95
CA LEU A 102 7.84 3.32 -20.83
C LEU A 102 6.49 3.57 -21.51
N GLN A 103 5.50 4.09 -20.77
CA GLN A 103 4.17 4.49 -21.26
C GLN A 103 3.86 5.92 -20.79
N GLU A 104 3.49 6.81 -21.72
CA GLU A 104 3.13 8.21 -21.38
C GLU A 104 4.15 8.96 -20.48
N ASN A 105 5.45 8.67 -20.63
CA ASN A 105 6.57 9.17 -19.82
C ASN A 105 6.67 8.62 -18.38
N HIS A 106 5.92 7.58 -18.07
CA HIS A 106 5.98 6.87 -16.80
C HIS A 106 6.21 5.37 -17.02
N ARG A 107 6.74 4.70 -16.00
CA ARG A 107 6.80 3.25 -15.87
C ARG A 107 5.95 2.85 -14.70
N GLU A 108 5.07 1.89 -14.91
CA GLU A 108 4.42 1.18 -13.83
C GLU A 108 5.42 0.22 -13.21
N VAL A 109 5.42 0.15 -11.88
CA VAL A 109 6.25 -0.76 -11.12
C VAL A 109 5.33 -1.50 -10.16
N ASP A 110 5.22 -2.81 -10.34
CA ASP A 110 4.53 -3.70 -9.42
C ASP A 110 5.55 -4.42 -8.54
N VAL A 111 5.31 -4.41 -7.23
CA VAL A 111 6.09 -5.15 -6.26
C VAL A 111 5.17 -6.09 -5.51
N LEU A 112 5.49 -7.39 -5.54
CA LEU A 112 4.84 -8.40 -4.74
C LEU A 112 5.83 -8.96 -3.75
N VAL A 113 5.43 -9.07 -2.48
CA VAL A 113 6.26 -9.66 -1.43
C VAL A 113 5.53 -10.84 -0.79
N SER A 114 6.25 -11.95 -0.59
CA SER A 114 5.76 -13.16 0.09
C SER A 114 6.81 -13.72 1.05
N GLU A 115 6.38 -14.55 1.99
CA GLU A 115 7.24 -15.43 2.82
C GLU A 115 7.51 -16.79 2.16
#